data_AF-A0A090RV24-F1
#
_entry.id   AF-A0A090RV24-F1
#
_cell.length_a   1.000
_cell.length_b   1.000
_cell.length_c   1.000
_cell.angle_alpha   90.00
_cell.angle_beta   90.00
_cell.angle_gamma   90.00
#
_symmetry.space_group_name_H-M   'P 1'
#
loop_
_entity.id
_entity.type
_entity.pdbx_description
1 polymer ?
#
loop_
_entity_poly.entity_id
_entity_poly.type
_entity_poly.pdbx_seq_one_letter_code
_entity_poly.pdbx_strand_id
1 'polypeptide(L)'
;MREGTELAWNAYSMLEQQIRLLEQNVDAAKIAELGYIQQFNVGRRSLLDVLDAKVEVFLARQNYVRSKYDRTFAAYRLLNAMGVLTYALRVEHPEEWQKEGDS
;
A
#
# COMPACT_ATOMS: atom_id res chain seq x y z
N MET A 1 -9.46 -7.29 -22.75
CA MET A 1 -8.09 -7.40 -22.17
C MET A 1 -7.43 -6.03 -21.94
N ARG A 2 -7.54 -5.06 -22.87
CA ARG A 2 -6.94 -3.72 -22.72
C ARG A 2 -7.48 -2.94 -21.51
N GLU A 3 -8.80 -2.88 -21.35
CA GLU A 3 -9.45 -2.12 -20.25
C GLU A 3 -9.05 -2.62 -18.85
N GLY A 4 -8.98 -3.94 -18.64
CA GLY A 4 -8.57 -4.51 -17.34
C GLY A 4 -7.10 -4.21 -16.99
N THR A 5 -6.23 -4.12 -18.01
CA THR A 5 -4.81 -3.78 -17.82
C THR A 5 -4.62 -2.31 -17.50
N GLU A 6 -5.34 -1.42 -18.21
CA GLU A 6 -5.32 0.03 -17.97
C GLU A 6 -5.87 0.36 -16.56
N LEU A 7 -6.95 -0.29 -16.13
CA LEU A 7 -7.51 -0.14 -14.78
C LEU A 7 -6.52 -0.57 -13.69
N ALA A 8 -5.87 -1.71 -13.87
CA ALA A 8 -4.90 -2.23 -12.90
C ALA A 8 -3.62 -1.36 -12.83
N TRP A 9 -3.16 -0.82 -13.96
CA TRP A 9 -2.05 0.13 -14.00
C TRP A 9 -2.38 1.45 -13.28
N ASN A 10 -3.59 1.99 -13.52
CA ASN A 10 -4.05 3.19 -12.83
C ASN A 10 -4.13 2.99 -11.32
N ALA A 11 -4.66 1.85 -10.87
CA ALA A 11 -4.71 1.51 -9.44
C ALA A 11 -3.29 1.43 -8.83
N TYR A 12 -2.32 0.83 -9.53
CA TYR A 12 -0.93 0.78 -9.09
C TYR A 12 -0.31 2.19 -8.98
N SER A 13 -0.52 3.04 -9.99
CA SER A 13 -0.02 4.43 -9.98
C SER A 13 -0.63 5.27 -8.85
N MET A 14 -1.91 5.09 -8.57
CA MET A 14 -2.58 5.75 -7.44
C MET A 14 -2.02 5.30 -6.09
N LEU A 15 -1.76 4.00 -5.92
CA LEU A 15 -1.13 3.47 -4.70
C LEU A 15 0.27 4.07 -4.47
N GLU A 16 1.04 4.28 -5.53
CA GLU A 16 2.34 4.95 -5.43
C GLU A 16 2.23 6.39 -4.95
N GLN A 17 1.23 7.12 -5.42
CA GLN A 17 0.96 8.49 -4.96
C GLN A 17 0.53 8.48 -3.49
N GLN A 18 -0.34 7.54 -3.11
CA GLN A 18 -0.81 7.40 -1.73
C GLN A 18 0.33 7.10 -0.75
N ILE A 19 1.26 6.22 -1.12
CA ILE A 19 2.43 5.90 -0.28
C ILE A 19 3.27 7.16 0.00
N ARG A 20 3.48 8.01 -1.01
CA ARG A 20 4.21 9.27 -0.82
C ARG A 20 3.49 10.24 0.11
N LEU A 21 2.16 10.33 0.02
CA LEU A 21 1.38 11.16 0.95
C LEU A 21 1.45 10.63 2.39
N LEU A 22 1.44 9.30 2.56
CA LEU A 22 1.58 8.67 3.88
C LEU A 22 2.98 8.88 4.46
N GLU A 23 4.02 8.88 3.64
CA GLU A 23 5.38 9.25 4.06
C GLU A 23 5.43 10.69 4.57
N GLN A 24 4.87 11.64 3.82
CA GLN A 24 4.77 13.04 4.24
C GLN A 24 3.95 13.19 5.54
N ASN A 25 2.92 12.39 5.73
CA ASN A 25 2.14 12.37 6.97
C ASN A 25 2.97 11.88 8.16
N VAL A 26 3.82 10.86 7.99
CA VAL A 26 4.76 10.40 9.02
C VAL A 26 5.72 11.53 9.42
N ASP A 27 6.26 12.24 8.44
CA ASP A 27 7.19 13.35 8.69
C ASP A 27 6.49 14.50 9.43
N ALA A 28 5.30 14.89 8.98
CA ALA A 28 4.50 15.94 9.61
C ALA A 28 4.11 15.58 11.05
N ALA A 29 3.64 14.35 11.30
CA ALA A 29 3.30 13.87 12.63
C ALA A 29 4.53 13.91 13.56
N LYS A 30 5.72 13.59 13.04
CA LYS A 30 6.96 13.62 13.84
C LYS A 30 7.41 15.04 14.17
N ILE A 31 7.25 15.98 13.24
CA ILE A 31 7.48 17.41 13.52
C ILE A 31 6.51 17.89 14.60
N ALA A 32 5.24 17.50 14.52
CA ALA A 32 4.24 17.83 15.53
C ALA A 32 4.63 17.26 16.91
N GLU A 33 4.99 15.98 17.00
CA GLU A 33 5.47 15.33 18.23
C GLU A 33 6.60 16.14 18.89
N LEU A 34 7.61 16.53 18.12
CA LEU A 34 8.71 17.37 18.61
C LEU A 34 8.23 18.71 19.16
N GLY A 35 7.26 19.35 18.49
CA GLY A 35 6.64 20.59 18.95
C GLY A 35 5.88 20.41 20.28
N TYR A 36 5.12 19.33 20.42
CA TYR A 36 4.42 18.99 21.67
C TYR A 36 5.40 18.73 22.81
N ILE A 37 6.49 18.01 22.57
CA ILE A 37 7.56 17.78 23.56
C ILE A 37 8.17 19.12 24.02
N GLN A 38 8.48 20.02 23.08
CA GLN A 38 9.02 21.33 23.42
C GLN A 38 8.04 22.16 24.26
N GLN A 39 6.75 22.16 23.90
CA GLN A 39 5.71 22.86 24.63
C GLN A 39 5.48 22.27 26.03
N PHE A 40 5.54 20.95 26.18
CA PHE A 40 5.47 20.27 27.48
C PHE A 40 6.62 20.69 28.40
N ASN A 41 7.85 20.76 27.87
CA ASN A 41 9.03 21.15 28.65
C ASN A 41 8.95 22.58 29.20
N VAL A 42 8.16 23.46 28.57
CA VAL A 42 7.89 24.84 29.04
C VAL A 42 6.52 24.98 29.71
N GLY A 43 5.84 23.88 30.03
CA GLY A 43 4.56 23.86 30.76
C GLY A 43 3.35 24.34 29.95
N ARG A 44 3.44 24.43 28.62
CA ARG A 44 2.34 24.87 27.74
C ARG A 44 1.41 23.76 27.27
N ARG A 45 1.82 22.49 27.42
CA ARG A 45 1.06 21.29 27.07
C ARG A 45 1.19 20.25 28.18
N SER A 46 0.24 19.35 28.28
CA SER A 46 0.26 18.24 29.23
C SER A 46 1.09 17.06 28.72
N LEU A 47 1.46 16.15 29.62
CA LEU A 47 2.08 14.88 29.22
C LEU A 47 1.13 14.03 28.35
N LEU A 48 -0.19 14.17 28.56
CA LEU A 48 -1.19 13.49 27.75
C LEU A 48 -1.15 13.98 26.29
N ASP A 49 -1.02 15.29 26.05
CA ASP A 49 -0.85 15.82 24.69
C ASP A 49 0.38 15.23 23.97
N VAL A 50 1.47 15.01 24.70
CA VAL A 50 2.69 14.37 24.16
C VAL A 50 2.43 12.90 23.85
N LEU A 51 1.67 12.20 24.71
CA LEU A 51 1.30 10.81 24.48
C LEU A 51 0.42 10.67 23.23
N ASP A 52 -0.55 11.57 23.05
CA ASP A 52 -1.42 11.59 21.88
C ASP A 52 -0.60 11.83 20.60
N ALA A 53 0.33 12.78 20.61
CA ALA A 53 1.22 13.01 19.47
C ALA A 53 2.08 11.78 19.12
N LYS A 54 2.52 11.01 20.13
CA LYS A 54 3.24 9.74 19.91
C LYS A 54 2.34 8.67 19.29
N VAL A 55 1.08 8.60 19.70
CA VAL A 55 0.10 7.69 19.10
C VAL A 55 -0.12 8.04 17.63
N GLU A 56 -0.25 9.33 17.30
CA GLU A 56 -0.39 9.78 15.91
C GLU A 56 0.81 9.38 15.04
N VAL A 57 2.04 9.57 15.54
CA VAL A 57 3.25 9.10 14.83
C VAL A 57 3.23 7.58 14.64
N PHE A 58 2.80 6.82 15.64
CA PHE A 58 2.68 5.37 15.55
C PHE A 58 1.66 4.95 14.48
N LEU A 59 0.47 5.54 14.48
CA LEU A 59 -0.59 5.26 13.51
C LEU A 59 -0.18 5.66 12.09
N ALA A 60 0.44 6.82 11.91
CA ALA A 60 0.96 7.27 10.62
C ALA A 60 1.98 6.28 10.05
N ARG A 61 2.91 5.79 10.87
CA ARG A 61 3.90 4.78 10.45
C ARG A 61 3.25 3.44 10.13
N GLN A 62 2.30 3.00 10.95
CA GLN A 62 1.56 1.77 10.70
C GLN A 62 0.84 1.83 9.33
N ASN A 63 0.17 2.93 9.04
CA ASN A 63 -0.51 3.13 7.76
C ASN A 63 0.46 3.15 6.57
N TYR A 64 1.57 3.87 6.67
CA TYR A 64 2.61 3.88 5.64
C TYR A 64 3.16 2.49 5.35
N VAL A 65 3.49 1.73 6.39
CA VAL A 65 3.98 0.35 6.27
C VAL A 65 2.92 -0.55 5.64
N ARG A 66 1.66 -0.47 6.10
CA ARG A 66 0.55 -1.24 5.55
C ARG A 66 0.35 -0.98 4.05
N SER A 67 0.39 0.28 3.62
CA SER A 67 0.24 0.61 2.20
C SER A 67 1.35 0.07 1.31
N LYS A 68 2.57 -0.14 1.83
CA LYS A 68 3.62 -0.85 1.09
C LYS A 68 3.27 -2.32 0.82
N TYR A 69 2.62 -2.99 1.77
CA TYR A 69 2.10 -4.33 1.56
C TYR A 69 0.93 -4.33 0.56
N ASP A 70 0.02 -3.37 0.66
CA ASP A 70 -1.10 -3.22 -0.28
C ASP A 70 -0.61 -3.01 -1.73
N ARG A 71 0.43 -2.19 -1.93
CA ARG A 71 1.09 -2.04 -3.25
C ARG A 71 1.66 -3.34 -3.76
N THR A 72 2.35 -4.10 -2.91
CA THR A 72 2.95 -5.39 -3.29
C THR A 72 1.86 -6.36 -3.74
N PHE A 73 0.75 -6.42 -3.01
CA PHE A 73 -0.39 -7.25 -3.36
C PHE A 73 -1.09 -6.79 -4.66
N ALA A 74 -1.24 -5.47 -4.86
CA ALA A 74 -1.75 -4.90 -6.10
C ALA A 74 -0.85 -5.21 -7.31
N ALA A 75 0.47 -5.22 -7.14
CA ALA A 75 1.42 -5.61 -8.19
C ALA A 75 1.22 -7.08 -8.61
N TYR A 76 1.04 -7.99 -7.65
CA TYR A 76 0.71 -9.39 -7.96
C TYR A 76 -0.62 -9.53 -8.71
N ARG A 77 -1.64 -8.76 -8.33
CA ARG A 77 -2.93 -8.73 -9.05
C ARG A 77 -2.78 -8.21 -10.48
N LEU A 78 -1.97 -7.17 -10.69
CA LEU A 78 -1.67 -6.63 -12.02
C LEU A 78 -0.97 -7.69 -12.89
N LEU A 79 0.04 -8.39 -12.36
CA LEU A 79 0.72 -9.48 -13.08
C LEU A 79 -0.22 -10.64 -13.44
N ASN A 80 -1.16 -10.97 -12.55
CA ASN A 80 -2.20 -11.97 -12.82
C ASN A 80 -3.16 -11.52 -13.92
N ALA A 81 -3.68 -10.29 -13.82
CA ALA A 81 -4.64 -9.73 -14.78
C ALA A 81 -4.05 -9.56 -16.19
N MET A 82 -2.73 -9.35 -16.32
CA MET A 82 -2.03 -9.29 -17.61
C MET A 82 -1.77 -10.68 -18.22
N GLY A 83 -2.19 -11.78 -17.58
CA GLY A 83 -1.95 -13.15 -18.07
C GLY A 83 -0.50 -13.65 -17.93
N VAL A 84 0.36 -12.87 -17.27
CA VAL A 84 1.77 -13.22 -17.02
C VAL A 84 1.87 -14.27 -15.92
N LEU A 85 0.93 -14.33 -14.99
CA LEU A 85 0.94 -15.30 -13.89
C LEU A 85 0.67 -16.74 -14.38
N THR A 86 -0.25 -16.96 -15.33
CA THR A 86 -0.49 -18.28 -15.94
C THR A 86 0.72 -18.76 -16.75
N TYR A 87 1.41 -17.85 -17.44
CA TYR A 87 2.67 -18.13 -18.15
C TYR A 87 3.84 -18.41 -17.18
N ALA A 88 3.94 -17.66 -16.07
CA ALA A 88 5.01 -17.79 -15.09
C ALA A 88 4.85 -18.99 -14.14
N LEU A 89 3.61 -19.40 -13.81
CA LEU A 89 3.35 -20.57 -12.96
C LEU A 89 3.38 -21.90 -13.72
N ARG A 90 3.59 -21.91 -15.05
CA ARG A 90 3.55 -23.13 -15.89
C ARG A 90 2.42 -24.07 -15.45
N VAL A 91 1.19 -23.55 -15.35
CA VAL A 91 0.05 -24.44 -15.22
C VAL A 91 -0.12 -25.08 -16.58
N GLU A 92 0.46 -26.27 -16.76
CA GLU A 92 0.16 -27.12 -17.91
C GLU A 92 -1.34 -27.37 -17.89
N HIS A 93 -2.03 -26.91 -18.94
CA HIS A 93 -3.42 -27.27 -19.17
C HIS A 93 -3.47 -28.80 -19.38
N PRO A 94 -4.29 -29.55 -18.63
CA PRO A 94 -4.47 -30.98 -18.85
C PRO A 94 -4.90 -31.27 -20.29
N GLU A 95 -4.31 -32.29 -20.92
CA GLU A 95 -4.56 -32.68 -22.32
C GLU A 95 -6.04 -33.02 -22.63
N GLU A 96 -6.86 -33.20 -21.60
CA GLU A 96 -8.27 -33.56 -21.70
C GLU A 96 -9.13 -32.50 -22.41
N TRP A 97 -8.68 -31.24 -22.44
CA TRP A 97 -9.43 -30.14 -23.07
C TRP A 97 -9.13 -29.98 -24.57
N GLN A 98 -8.28 -30.83 -25.16
CA GLN A 98 -7.94 -30.80 -26.59
C GLN A 98 -8.82 -31.72 -27.45
N LYS A 99 -9.64 -32.61 -26.86
CA LYS A 99 -10.33 -33.67 -27.61
C LYS A 99 -11.83 -33.50 -27.84
N GLU A 100 -12.41 -32.35 -27.52
CA GLU A 100 -13.86 -32.14 -27.65
C GLU A 100 -14.22 -31.01 -28.63
N GLY A 101 -13.49 -30.97 -29.75
CA GLY A 101 -13.73 -30.02 -30.86
C GLY A 101 -13.72 -30.65 -32.25
N ASP A 102 -13.51 -31.95 -32.38
CA ASP A 102 -13.52 -32.67 -33.67
C ASP A 102 -14.40 -33.92 -33.56
N SER A 103 -15.72 -33.73 -33.71
CA SER A 103 -16.71 -34.70 -34.21
C SER A 103 -18.04 -34.01 -34.48
#